data_AF-A0A147BGR4-F1
#
_entry.id   AF-A0A147BGR4-F1
#
_cell.length_a   1.000
_cell.length_b   1.000
_cell.length_c   1.000
_cell.angle_alpha   90.00
_cell.angle_beta   90.00
_cell.angle_gamma   90.00
#
_symmetry.space_group_name_H-M   'P 1'
#
loop_
_entity.id
_entity.type
_entity.pdbx_description
1 polymer ?
#
loop_
_entity_poly.entity_id
_entity_poly.type
_entity_poly.pdbx_seq_one_letter_code
_entity_poly.pdbx_strand_id
1 'polypeptide(L)'
;MDRFVQGFPDFKLRVNFSKVETNLKVDRIPVVLPQDSVHFCGFVFDAATLEVSEEPEDAARPLTRRHRSSEAGLMPYLEHWQIQLRPLILDSTINSRYRVLATLFAKVLVFADRFFFTVNGMRYVNGPYAAKILCGALDCLLLRLFRCATTNGFELRFTVDELRLVFWEVVFRKAGGRNRAVRVAVRTTLTDVRKKVPASSAESLIHYVEHEFSLRECRRVESNAREATATLAEAYWRNTLNE
;
A
#
# COMPACT_ATOMS: atom_id res chain seq x y z
N MET A 1 23.18 32.34 -7.01
CA MET A 1 22.30 31.32 -6.37
C MET A 1 23.22 30.38 -5.58
N ASP A 2 24.01 30.90 -4.63
CA ASP A 2 25.30 30.25 -4.28
C ASP A 2 25.62 30.06 -2.79
N ARG A 3 24.67 30.24 -1.86
CA ARG A 3 25.00 30.08 -0.41
C ARG A 3 23.86 29.45 0.40
N PHE A 4 23.60 28.17 0.17
CA PHE A 4 22.84 27.35 1.12
C PHE A 4 23.71 26.28 1.82
N VAL A 5 24.91 25.98 1.29
CA VAL A 5 25.83 24.98 1.87
C VAL A 5 27.14 25.69 2.24
N GLN A 6 27.17 26.34 3.41
CA GLN A 6 28.36 27.06 3.89
C GLN A 6 29.33 26.18 4.71
N GLY A 7 29.17 24.85 4.66
CA GLY A 7 29.91 23.90 5.51
C GLY A 7 30.92 22.98 4.82
N PHE A 8 31.01 22.97 3.48
CA PHE A 8 31.88 22.04 2.76
C PHE A 8 32.62 22.74 1.62
N PRO A 9 33.73 23.44 1.89
CA PRO A 9 34.47 24.20 0.88
C PRO A 9 35.02 23.34 -0.27
N ASP A 10 35.24 22.03 -0.05
CA ASP A 10 35.82 21.12 -1.04
C ASP A 10 34.79 20.29 -1.83
N PHE A 11 33.51 20.31 -1.44
CA PHE A 11 32.46 19.58 -2.14
C PHE A 11 31.64 20.52 -3.02
N LYS A 12 31.91 20.51 -4.33
CA LYS A 12 31.01 21.08 -5.35
C LYS A 12 29.79 20.18 -5.54
N LEU A 13 28.89 20.16 -4.55
CA LEU A 13 27.68 19.35 -4.59
C LEU A 13 26.65 20.03 -5.50
N ARG A 14 26.44 19.47 -6.70
CA ARG A 14 25.40 19.92 -7.62
C ARG A 14 24.07 19.29 -7.21
N VAL A 15 23.13 20.10 -6.73
CA VAL A 15 21.80 19.66 -6.32
C VAL A 15 20.80 19.89 -7.45
N ASN A 16 19.92 18.92 -7.70
CA ASN A 16 18.78 19.14 -8.58
C ASN A 16 17.62 19.79 -7.80
N PHE A 17 17.44 21.09 -7.97
CA PHE A 17 16.41 21.87 -7.27
C PHE A 17 14.97 21.43 -7.57
N SER A 18 14.70 20.77 -8.70
CA SER A 18 13.35 20.23 -8.98
C SER A 18 12.99 18.99 -8.16
N LYS A 19 13.97 18.40 -7.45
CA LYS A 19 13.77 17.26 -6.54
C LYS A 19 13.89 17.64 -5.06
N VAL A 20 14.02 18.93 -4.76
CA VAL A 20 14.07 19.41 -3.38
C VAL A 20 12.65 19.51 -2.86
N GLU A 21 12.39 18.85 -1.74
CA GLU A 21 11.12 18.93 -1.01
C GLU A 21 11.37 19.62 0.33
N THR A 22 10.51 20.55 0.73
CA THR A 22 10.67 21.34 1.95
C THR A 22 9.32 21.83 2.45
N ASN A 23 9.14 21.94 3.78
CA ASN A 23 7.98 22.57 4.40
C ASN A 23 8.21 24.07 4.71
N LEU A 24 9.36 24.62 4.31
CA LEU A 24 9.75 25.99 4.60
C LEU A 24 8.90 26.99 3.80
N LYS A 25 8.08 27.76 4.52
CA LYS A 25 7.28 28.87 3.98
C LYS A 25 8.14 30.14 3.85
N VAL A 26 9.15 30.11 2.99
CA VAL A 26 10.07 31.24 2.80
C VAL A 26 9.98 31.76 1.37
N ASP A 27 9.78 33.07 1.20
CA ASP A 27 9.69 33.76 -0.10
C ASP A 27 10.95 33.63 -0.99
N ARG A 28 12.04 33.07 -0.48
CA ARG A 28 13.39 33.12 -1.10
C ARG A 28 13.81 31.87 -1.87
N ILE A 29 12.97 30.83 -1.95
CA ILE A 29 13.23 29.68 -2.83
C ILE A 29 12.19 29.67 -3.96
N PRO A 30 12.34 30.51 -5.00
CA PRO A 30 11.32 30.75 -6.03
C PRO A 30 10.97 29.52 -6.90
N VAL A 31 11.60 28.36 -6.68
CA VAL A 31 11.44 27.14 -7.50
C VAL A 31 10.87 25.97 -6.69
N VAL A 32 10.85 26.05 -5.35
CA VAL A 32 10.39 24.94 -4.49
C VAL A 32 9.15 25.37 -3.73
N LEU A 33 8.02 24.76 -4.04
CA LEU A 33 6.77 24.98 -3.31
C LEU A 33 6.84 24.26 -1.96
N PRO A 34 6.33 24.87 -0.87
CA PRO A 34 6.26 24.22 0.42
C PRO A 34 5.33 22.99 0.35
N GLN A 35 5.78 21.88 0.91
CA GLN A 35 5.07 20.62 0.99
C GLN A 35 5.02 20.15 2.45
N ASP A 36 3.87 19.65 2.87
CA ASP A 36 3.68 19.09 4.22
C ASP A 36 4.22 17.65 4.33
N SER A 37 4.70 17.07 3.23
CA SER A 37 5.31 15.74 3.19
C SER A 37 6.68 15.80 2.51
N VAL A 38 7.64 15.06 3.05
CA VAL A 38 9.00 14.95 2.50
C VAL A 38 9.32 13.48 2.22
N HIS A 39 9.69 13.18 0.99
CA HIS A 39 10.05 11.88 0.48
C HIS A 39 11.55 11.64 0.60
N PHE A 40 11.94 10.58 1.32
CA PHE A 40 13.35 10.24 1.51
C PHE A 40 13.56 8.75 1.74
N CYS A 41 14.47 8.13 0.98
CA CYS A 41 14.82 6.70 1.08
C CYS A 41 13.60 5.74 1.02
N GLY A 42 12.60 6.07 0.20
CA GLY A 42 11.38 5.27 0.07
C GLY A 42 10.40 5.42 1.24
N PHE A 43 10.58 6.43 2.09
CA PHE A 43 9.65 6.81 3.15
C PHE A 43 9.09 8.21 2.87
N VAL A 44 7.91 8.46 3.39
CA VAL A 44 7.25 9.76 3.36
C VAL A 44 7.11 10.24 4.81
N PHE A 45 7.78 11.32 5.12
CA PHE A 45 7.78 11.99 6.41
C PHE A 45 6.75 13.11 6.37
N ASP A 46 5.72 13.00 7.19
CA ASP A 46 4.70 14.05 7.32
C ASP A 46 5.22 15.12 8.28
N ALA A 47 5.46 16.33 7.77
CA ALA A 47 6.06 17.41 8.51
C ALA A 47 5.11 18.04 9.55
N ALA A 48 3.80 17.79 9.44
CA ALA A 48 2.80 18.30 10.38
C ALA A 48 2.59 17.33 11.55
N THR A 49 2.53 16.04 11.28
CA THR A 49 2.26 14.99 12.28
C THR A 49 3.52 14.32 12.80
N LEU A 50 4.67 14.51 12.12
CA LEU A 50 5.94 13.82 12.36
C LEU A 50 5.87 12.30 12.19
N GLU A 51 4.77 11.81 11.61
CA GLU A 51 4.58 10.40 11.31
C GLU A 51 5.32 10.01 10.03
N VAL A 52 5.63 8.72 9.93
CA VAL A 52 6.36 8.16 8.80
C VAL A 52 5.51 7.09 8.13
N SER A 53 5.33 7.25 6.82
CA SER A 53 4.75 6.21 5.99
C SER A 53 5.76 5.72 4.96
N GLU A 54 5.45 4.61 4.32
CA GLU A 54 6.23 4.09 3.22
C GLU A 54 5.67 4.66 1.91
N GLU A 55 6.57 5.02 0.99
CA GLU A 55 6.15 5.39 -0.35
C GLU A 55 5.29 4.26 -0.94
N PRO A 56 4.16 4.59 -1.57
CA PRO A 56 3.25 3.57 -2.08
C PRO A 56 4.02 2.65 -3.04
N GLU A 57 4.06 1.36 -2.70
CA GLU A 57 4.56 0.36 -3.63
C GLU A 57 3.72 0.44 -4.90
N ASP A 58 4.39 0.68 -6.03
CA ASP A 58 3.75 0.74 -7.34
C ASP A 58 3.07 -0.61 -7.62
N ALA A 59 1.75 -0.65 -7.46
CA ALA A 59 0.92 -1.80 -7.84
C ALA A 59 1.02 -2.07 -9.36
N ALA A 60 1.55 -1.11 -10.12
CA ALA A 60 1.76 -1.13 -11.55
C ALA A 60 3.06 -1.81 -12.01
N ARG A 61 3.94 -2.28 -11.09
CA ARG A 61 5.08 -3.12 -11.54
C ARG A 61 4.52 -4.27 -12.39
N PRO A 62 4.92 -4.42 -13.66
CA PRO A 62 4.29 -5.36 -14.57
C PRO A 62 4.43 -6.77 -14.00
N LEU A 63 3.31 -7.30 -13.50
CA LEU A 63 3.23 -8.68 -13.05
C LEU A 63 3.33 -9.56 -14.29
N THR A 64 4.53 -10.05 -14.58
CA THR A 64 4.77 -10.98 -15.67
C THR A 64 4.13 -12.31 -15.29
N ARG A 65 3.00 -12.63 -15.95
CA ARG A 65 2.34 -13.94 -15.81
C ARG A 65 3.30 -15.00 -16.34
N ARG A 66 3.77 -15.90 -15.48
CA ARG A 66 4.44 -17.11 -15.99
C ARG A 66 3.36 -17.98 -16.63
N HIS A 67 3.51 -18.25 -17.92
CA HIS A 67 2.53 -19.01 -18.70
C HIS A 67 2.37 -20.41 -18.12
N ARG A 68 1.11 -20.81 -17.86
CA ARG A 68 0.67 -22.13 -17.40
C ARG A 68 1.15 -22.51 -15.99
N SER A 69 0.30 -22.32 -14.99
CA SER A 69 0.39 -23.14 -13.79
C SER A 69 -1.01 -23.55 -13.34
N SER A 70 -1.17 -24.85 -13.08
CA SER A 70 -2.30 -25.44 -12.36
C SER A 70 -2.41 -24.83 -10.95
N GLU A 71 -3.45 -25.19 -10.18
CA GLU A 71 -3.63 -24.70 -8.78
C GLU A 71 -2.39 -24.92 -7.90
N ALA A 72 -1.59 -25.95 -8.18
CA ALA A 72 -0.29 -26.21 -7.54
C ALA A 72 0.70 -25.04 -7.68
N GLY A 73 0.47 -24.14 -8.63
CA GLY A 73 1.27 -22.95 -8.89
C GLY A 73 1.04 -21.78 -7.94
N LEU A 74 -0.01 -21.73 -7.11
CA LEU A 74 -0.25 -20.58 -6.21
C LEU A 74 0.82 -20.45 -5.10
N MET A 75 1.30 -21.57 -4.57
CA MET A 75 2.21 -21.59 -3.42
C MET A 75 3.61 -21.03 -3.74
N PRO A 76 4.25 -21.35 -4.89
CA PRO A 76 5.51 -20.71 -5.31
C PRO A 76 5.45 -19.19 -5.45
N TYR A 77 4.27 -18.61 -5.70
CA TYR A 77 4.15 -17.16 -5.78
C TYR A 77 4.05 -16.46 -4.43
N LEU A 78 3.70 -17.18 -3.35
CA LEU A 78 3.70 -16.59 -1.99
C LEU A 78 5.09 -16.10 -1.57
N GLU A 79 6.15 -16.77 -2.02
CA GLU A 79 7.53 -16.33 -1.77
C GLU A 79 7.83 -14.97 -2.42
N HIS A 80 7.17 -14.66 -3.54
CA HIS A 80 7.35 -13.43 -4.30
C HIS A 80 6.39 -12.30 -3.88
N TRP A 81 5.31 -12.63 -3.15
CA TRP A 81 4.33 -11.65 -2.65
C TRP A 81 4.45 -11.39 -1.16
N GLN A 82 5.58 -11.75 -0.59
CA GLN A 82 5.89 -11.48 0.79
C GLN A 82 5.68 -10.01 1.14
N ILE A 83 4.82 -9.77 2.13
CA ILE A 83 4.66 -8.45 2.72
C ILE A 83 5.98 -8.08 3.40
N GLN A 84 6.66 -7.08 2.84
CA GLN A 84 7.87 -6.52 3.40
C GLN A 84 7.51 -5.50 4.48
N LEU A 85 8.06 -5.69 5.67
CA LEU A 85 7.85 -4.83 6.82
C LEU A 85 9.15 -4.11 7.10
N ARG A 86 9.11 -2.78 7.12
CA ARG A 86 10.23 -1.93 7.56
C ARG A 86 9.97 -1.51 9.01
N PRO A 87 10.96 -1.57 9.92
CA PRO A 87 10.73 -1.24 11.34
C PRO A 87 10.14 0.16 11.54
N LEU A 88 10.64 1.15 10.78
CA LEU A 88 10.29 2.56 10.94
C LEU A 88 8.78 2.86 10.79
N ILE A 89 8.08 2.13 9.93
CA ILE A 89 6.61 2.31 9.72
C ILE A 89 5.76 1.58 10.76
N LEU A 90 6.37 0.71 11.57
CA LEU A 90 5.71 -0.04 12.64
C LEU A 90 6.03 0.53 14.02
N ASP A 91 7.00 1.44 14.10
CA ASP A 91 7.45 2.04 15.34
C ASP A 91 6.35 2.89 15.98
N SER A 92 5.83 2.40 17.11
CA SER A 92 4.76 3.05 17.88
C SER A 92 5.18 4.34 18.60
N THR A 93 6.49 4.63 18.68
CA THR A 93 7.01 5.89 19.23
C THR A 93 6.89 7.04 18.23
N ILE A 94 6.92 6.71 16.93
CA ILE A 94 6.85 7.67 15.82
C ILE A 94 5.44 7.70 15.24
N ASN A 95 4.79 6.54 15.11
CA ASN A 95 3.53 6.41 14.39
C ASN A 95 2.36 6.15 15.33
N SER A 96 1.24 6.84 15.08
CA SER A 96 -0.01 6.51 15.74
C SER A 96 -0.50 5.11 15.35
N ARG A 97 -1.39 4.55 16.19
CA ARG A 97 -2.08 3.29 15.89
C ARG A 97 -2.74 3.33 14.50
N TYR A 98 -3.39 4.44 14.14
CA TYR A 98 -4.05 4.59 12.85
C TYR A 98 -3.05 4.57 11.69
N ARG A 99 -1.89 5.22 11.84
CA ARG A 99 -0.84 5.22 10.82
C ARG A 99 -0.25 3.83 10.58
N VAL A 100 0.01 3.08 11.65
CA VAL A 100 0.50 1.70 11.55
C VAL A 100 -0.52 0.81 10.86
N LEU A 101 -1.80 0.90 11.26
CA LEU A 101 -2.90 0.16 10.62
C LEU A 101 -3.09 0.54 9.15
N ALA A 102 -2.98 1.82 8.81
CA ALA A 102 -3.04 2.32 7.43
C ALA A 102 -1.94 1.71 6.55
N THR A 103 -0.74 1.61 7.10
CA THR A 103 0.41 1.04 6.39
C THR A 103 0.27 -0.47 6.22
N LEU A 104 -0.20 -1.18 7.25
CA LEU A 104 -0.51 -2.61 7.17
C LEU A 104 -1.63 -2.87 6.17
N PHE A 105 -2.68 -2.06 6.16
CA PHE A 105 -3.73 -2.10 5.15
C PHE A 105 -3.14 -1.96 3.74
N ALA A 106 -2.31 -0.94 3.48
CA ALA A 106 -1.71 -0.71 2.18
C ALA A 106 -0.88 -1.93 1.71
N LYS A 107 -0.10 -2.53 2.62
CA LYS A 107 0.70 -3.73 2.34
C LYS A 107 -0.16 -4.96 2.04
N VAL A 108 -1.20 -5.20 2.84
CA VAL A 108 -2.15 -6.29 2.59
C VAL A 108 -2.90 -6.08 1.28
N LEU A 109 -3.23 -4.84 0.93
CA LEU A 109 -3.90 -4.51 -0.32
C LEU A 109 -3.03 -4.86 -1.53
N VAL A 110 -1.75 -4.48 -1.52
CA VAL A 110 -0.80 -4.83 -2.58
C VAL A 110 -0.64 -6.35 -2.68
N PHE A 111 -0.55 -7.05 -1.55
CA PHE A 111 -0.55 -8.51 -1.52
C PHE A 111 -1.82 -9.09 -2.17
N ALA A 112 -3.00 -8.59 -1.79
CA ALA A 112 -4.28 -9.05 -2.33
C ALA A 112 -4.38 -8.76 -3.83
N ASP A 113 -3.90 -7.62 -4.31
CA ASP A 113 -3.86 -7.28 -5.74
C ASP A 113 -3.00 -8.27 -6.52
N ARG A 114 -1.80 -8.59 -6.03
CA ARG A 114 -0.90 -9.59 -6.66
C ARG A 114 -1.51 -11.00 -6.64
N PHE A 115 -2.11 -11.38 -5.51
CA PHE A 115 -2.80 -12.66 -5.36
C PHE A 115 -3.94 -12.79 -6.36
N PHE A 116 -4.86 -11.82 -6.39
CA PHE A 116 -6.02 -11.86 -7.28
C PHE A 116 -5.66 -11.65 -8.74
N PHE A 117 -4.60 -10.91 -9.07
CA PHE A 117 -4.07 -10.86 -10.43
C PHE A 117 -3.71 -12.26 -10.96
N THR A 118 -3.13 -13.09 -10.10
CA THR A 118 -2.71 -14.45 -10.45
C THR A 118 -3.89 -15.41 -10.49
N VAL A 119 -4.76 -15.36 -9.48
CA VAL A 119 -6.00 -16.14 -9.43
C VAL A 119 -6.88 -15.86 -10.66
N ASN A 120 -7.00 -14.60 -11.08
CA ASN A 120 -7.73 -14.21 -12.30
C ASN A 120 -7.09 -14.76 -13.59
N GLY A 121 -5.81 -15.13 -13.56
CA GLY A 121 -5.11 -15.76 -14.68
C GLY A 121 -5.30 -17.28 -14.76
N MET A 122 -5.95 -17.89 -13.76
CA MET A 122 -6.16 -19.34 -13.70
C MET A 122 -7.47 -19.75 -14.37
N ARG A 123 -7.48 -20.93 -15.00
CA ARG A 123 -8.70 -21.50 -15.62
C ARG A 123 -9.73 -21.96 -14.60
N TYR A 124 -9.28 -22.41 -13.44
CA TYR A 124 -10.10 -22.87 -12.33
C TYR A 124 -9.40 -22.54 -11.01
N VAL A 125 -10.21 -22.23 -9.99
CA VAL A 125 -9.73 -21.86 -8.65
C VAL A 125 -10.63 -22.51 -7.61
N ASN A 126 -10.06 -23.43 -6.85
CA ASN A 126 -10.63 -24.04 -5.66
C ASN A 126 -10.62 -23.02 -4.52
N GLY A 127 -11.80 -22.50 -4.18
CA GLY A 127 -11.99 -21.51 -3.12
C GLY A 127 -11.38 -21.92 -1.77
N PRO A 128 -11.71 -23.10 -1.23
CA PRO A 128 -11.10 -23.64 -0.01
C PRO A 128 -9.56 -23.69 -0.05
N TYR A 129 -8.97 -24.11 -1.16
CA TYR A 129 -7.52 -24.14 -1.30
C TYR A 129 -6.91 -22.73 -1.30
N ALA A 130 -7.51 -21.80 -2.04
CA ALA A 130 -7.12 -20.39 -2.03
C ALA A 130 -7.23 -19.76 -0.62
N ALA A 131 -8.29 -20.08 0.13
CA ALA A 131 -8.45 -19.63 1.52
C ALA A 131 -7.36 -20.19 2.44
N LYS A 132 -6.95 -21.46 2.27
CA LYS A 132 -5.84 -22.06 3.03
C LYS A 132 -4.51 -21.34 2.76
N ILE A 133 -4.23 -20.97 1.51
CA ILE A 133 -3.06 -20.19 1.13
C ILE A 133 -3.08 -18.80 1.80
N LEU A 134 -4.25 -18.15 1.81
CA LEU A 134 -4.44 -16.86 2.47
C LEU A 134 -4.23 -16.94 3.99
N CYS A 135 -4.67 -18.03 4.64
CA CYS A 135 -4.37 -18.27 6.05
C CYS A 135 -2.86 -18.37 6.29
N GLY A 136 -2.13 -19.15 5.47
CA GLY A 136 -0.68 -19.27 5.59
C GLY A 136 0.05 -17.94 5.38
N ALA A 137 -0.43 -17.10 4.46
CA ALA A 137 0.10 -15.76 4.25
C ALA A 137 -0.11 -14.84 5.46
N LEU A 138 -1.29 -14.91 6.10
CA LEU A 138 -1.61 -14.17 7.32
C LEU A 138 -0.73 -14.61 8.50
N ASP A 139 -0.55 -15.92 8.70
CA ASP A 139 0.32 -16.45 9.76
C ASP A 139 1.77 -16.01 9.56
N CYS A 140 2.26 -16.03 8.31
CA CYS A 140 3.58 -15.52 7.96
C CYS A 140 3.71 -14.02 8.23
N LEU A 141 2.69 -13.22 7.91
CA LEU A 141 2.66 -11.79 8.21
C LEU A 141 2.73 -11.55 9.74
N LEU A 142 1.93 -12.28 10.51
CA LEU A 142 1.92 -12.19 11.97
C LEU A 142 3.29 -12.51 12.57
N LEU A 143 3.91 -13.63 12.17
CA LEU A 143 5.24 -14.01 12.63
C LEU A 143 6.28 -12.93 12.32
N ARG A 144 6.22 -12.32 11.14
CA ARG A 144 7.14 -11.24 10.75
C ARG A 144 6.90 -9.97 11.55
N LEU A 145 5.65 -9.61 11.82
CA LEU A 145 5.30 -8.46 12.66
C LEU A 145 5.83 -8.65 14.07
N PHE A 146 5.57 -9.80 14.68
CA PHE A 146 6.07 -10.13 16.02
C PHE A 146 7.59 -10.12 16.07
N ARG A 147 8.26 -10.73 15.08
CA ARG A 147 9.72 -10.70 14.99
C ARG A 147 10.25 -9.27 14.82
N CYS A 148 9.61 -8.46 13.99
CA CYS A 148 10.02 -7.07 13.78
C CYS A 148 9.87 -6.25 15.06
N ALA A 149 8.73 -6.34 15.74
CA ALA A 149 8.46 -5.66 16.99
C ALA A 149 9.45 -6.05 18.10
N THR A 150 9.65 -7.36 18.30
CA THR A 150 10.59 -7.87 19.32
C THR A 150 12.05 -7.50 19.03
N THR A 151 12.49 -7.56 17.77
CA THR A 151 13.88 -7.24 17.41
C THR A 151 14.20 -5.75 17.59
N ASN A 152 13.21 -4.87 17.39
CA ASN A 152 13.41 -3.42 17.44
C ASN A 152 12.88 -2.78 18.74
N GLY A 153 12.29 -3.57 19.63
CA GLY A 153 11.85 -3.11 20.96
C GLY A 153 10.62 -2.19 20.96
N PHE A 154 9.78 -2.22 19.92
CA PHE A 154 8.54 -1.42 19.89
C PHE A 154 7.30 -2.26 20.23
N GLU A 155 6.29 -1.62 20.83
CA GLU A 155 5.01 -2.24 21.17
C GLU A 155 4.02 -2.14 20.00
N LEU A 156 3.36 -3.25 19.64
CA LEU A 156 2.29 -3.22 18.64
C LEU A 156 1.01 -2.68 19.30
N ARG A 157 0.59 -1.47 18.93
CA ARG A 157 -0.63 -0.81 19.45
C ARG A 157 -1.94 -1.32 18.84
N PHE A 158 -1.99 -2.56 18.39
CA PHE A 158 -3.18 -3.22 17.85
C PHE A 158 -3.19 -4.68 18.25
N THR A 159 -4.37 -5.28 18.35
CA THR A 159 -4.48 -6.70 18.69
C THR A 159 -4.28 -7.58 17.46
N VAL A 160 -3.90 -8.84 17.67
CA VAL A 160 -3.79 -9.83 16.60
C VAL A 160 -5.11 -9.97 15.85
N ASP A 161 -6.24 -9.95 16.57
CA ASP A 161 -7.56 -10.13 15.95
C ASP A 161 -7.99 -8.90 15.14
N GLU A 162 -7.56 -7.69 15.52
CA GLU A 162 -7.73 -6.49 14.70
C GLU A 162 -6.97 -6.60 13.37
N LEU A 163 -5.73 -7.11 13.39
CA LEU A 163 -4.99 -7.35 12.15
C LEU A 163 -5.66 -8.43 11.30
N ARG A 164 -6.10 -9.53 11.90
CA ARG A 164 -6.83 -10.59 11.20
C ARG A 164 -8.08 -10.02 10.54
N LEU A 165 -8.81 -9.15 11.24
CA LEU A 165 -9.99 -8.49 10.70
C LEU A 165 -9.62 -7.65 9.49
N VAL A 166 -8.66 -6.72 9.61
CA VAL A 166 -8.19 -5.89 8.49
C VAL A 166 -7.78 -6.76 7.30
N PHE A 167 -7.01 -7.83 7.54
CA PHE A 167 -6.57 -8.73 6.49
C PHE A 167 -7.73 -9.35 5.71
N TRP A 168 -8.67 -9.97 6.43
CA TRP A 168 -9.79 -10.67 5.79
C TRP A 168 -10.79 -9.70 5.16
N GLU A 169 -10.99 -8.51 5.72
CA GLU A 169 -11.83 -7.45 5.15
C GLU A 169 -11.28 -6.97 3.80
N VAL A 170 -9.95 -6.79 3.69
CA VAL A 170 -9.28 -6.42 2.44
C VAL A 170 -9.43 -7.51 1.39
N VAL A 171 -9.10 -8.76 1.76
CA VAL A 171 -9.15 -9.91 0.85
C VAL A 171 -10.58 -10.16 0.37
N PHE A 172 -11.57 -10.09 1.26
CA PHE A 172 -12.97 -10.29 0.92
C PHE A 172 -13.48 -9.24 -0.06
N ARG A 173 -13.14 -7.96 0.15
CA ARG A 173 -13.50 -6.88 -0.78
C ARG A 173 -12.80 -7.03 -2.13
N LYS A 174 -11.51 -7.38 -2.16
CA LYS A 174 -10.76 -7.60 -3.41
C LYS A 174 -11.25 -8.79 -4.22
N ALA A 175 -11.72 -9.87 -3.59
CA ALA A 175 -12.26 -11.03 -4.30
C ALA A 175 -13.42 -10.65 -5.24
N GLY A 176 -14.25 -9.67 -4.84
CA GLY A 176 -15.31 -9.11 -5.68
C GLY A 176 -16.31 -10.15 -6.22
N GLY A 177 -16.85 -9.92 -7.41
CA GLY A 177 -17.74 -10.87 -8.10
C GLY A 177 -17.01 -11.94 -8.90
N ARG A 178 -15.84 -11.61 -9.47
CA ARG A 178 -15.07 -12.51 -10.37
C ARG A 178 -14.48 -13.72 -9.64
N ASN A 179 -14.15 -13.60 -8.35
CA ASN A 179 -13.61 -14.69 -7.55
C ASN A 179 -14.65 -15.22 -6.54
N ARG A 180 -15.87 -15.50 -7.00
CA ARG A 180 -17.00 -15.95 -6.15
C ARG A 180 -16.63 -17.15 -5.27
N ALA A 181 -15.92 -18.14 -5.80
CA ALA A 181 -15.52 -19.33 -5.05
C ALA A 181 -14.60 -18.97 -3.86
N VAL A 182 -13.59 -18.13 -4.08
CA VAL A 182 -12.70 -17.63 -3.02
C VAL A 182 -13.47 -16.76 -2.04
N ARG A 183 -14.34 -15.87 -2.53
CA ARG A 183 -15.16 -14.99 -1.68
C ARG A 183 -16.07 -15.77 -0.74
N VAL A 184 -16.70 -16.85 -1.22
CA VAL A 184 -17.54 -17.73 -0.39
C VAL A 184 -16.68 -18.43 0.68
N ALA A 185 -15.52 -18.97 0.30
CA ALA A 185 -14.62 -19.65 1.23
C ALA A 185 -14.06 -18.72 2.32
N VAL A 186 -13.80 -17.45 1.99
CA VAL A 186 -13.30 -16.44 2.94
C VAL A 186 -14.41 -15.88 3.83
N ARG A 187 -15.66 -15.88 3.38
CA ARG A 187 -16.80 -15.30 4.12
C ARG A 187 -16.98 -15.90 5.50
N THR A 188 -16.85 -17.23 5.61
CA THR A 188 -16.99 -17.94 6.89
C THR A 188 -15.90 -17.51 7.86
N THR A 189 -14.63 -17.54 7.42
CA THR A 189 -13.48 -17.09 8.22
C THR A 189 -13.64 -15.64 8.67
N LEU A 190 -14.06 -14.74 7.78
CA LEU A 190 -14.27 -13.34 8.12
C LEU A 190 -15.38 -13.17 9.18
N THR A 191 -16.47 -13.92 9.04
CA THR A 191 -17.58 -13.89 10.01
C THR A 191 -17.13 -14.33 11.39
N ASP A 192 -16.26 -15.35 11.47
CA ASP A 192 -15.74 -15.83 12.76
C ASP A 192 -14.71 -14.89 13.37
N VAL A 193 -13.89 -14.21 12.55
CA VAL A 193 -12.96 -13.18 13.03
C VAL A 193 -13.71 -11.97 13.58
N ARG A 194 -14.78 -11.51 12.90
CA ARG A 194 -15.61 -10.39 13.38
C ARG A 194 -16.19 -10.63 14.78
N LYS A 195 -16.51 -11.88 15.15
CA LYS A 195 -17.01 -12.22 16.49
C LYS A 195 -15.96 -12.10 17.59
N LYS A 196 -14.66 -12.13 17.24
CA LYS A 196 -13.54 -12.09 18.18
C LYS A 196 -13.03 -10.68 18.48
N VAL A 197 -13.37 -9.71 17.63
CA VAL A 197 -12.99 -8.31 17.80
C VAL A 197 -14.11 -7.56 18.51
N PRO A 198 -13.82 -6.69 19.51
CA PRO A 198 -14.83 -5.85 20.14
C PRO A 198 -15.61 -5.04 19.10
N ALA A 199 -16.95 -4.96 19.24
CA ALA A 199 -17.82 -4.37 18.22
C ALA A 199 -17.43 -2.94 17.82
N SER A 200 -17.07 -2.09 18.79
CA SER A 200 -16.63 -0.71 18.55
C SER A 200 -15.33 -0.64 17.72
N SER A 201 -14.39 -1.54 17.96
CA SER A 201 -13.14 -1.62 17.18
C SER A 201 -13.42 -2.21 15.79
N ALA A 202 -14.26 -3.24 15.71
CA ALA A 202 -14.62 -3.87 14.44
C ALA A 202 -15.32 -2.88 13.49
N GLU A 203 -16.30 -2.12 13.98
CA GLU A 203 -17.00 -1.10 13.20
C GLU A 203 -16.04 -0.01 12.70
N SER A 204 -15.20 0.51 13.59
CA SER A 204 -14.18 1.51 13.24
C SER A 204 -13.23 1.00 12.16
N LEU A 205 -12.73 -0.23 12.29
CA LEU A 205 -11.81 -0.85 11.32
C LEU A 205 -12.48 -1.17 9.98
N ILE A 206 -13.73 -1.63 10.00
CA ILE A 206 -14.51 -1.90 8.79
C ILE A 206 -14.76 -0.59 8.04
N HIS A 207 -15.22 0.46 8.73
CA HIS A 207 -15.43 1.78 8.15
C HIS A 207 -14.13 2.35 7.60
N TYR A 208 -13.02 2.20 8.33
CA TYR A 208 -11.70 2.60 7.87
C TYR A 208 -11.30 1.89 6.56
N VAL A 209 -11.45 0.57 6.50
CA VAL A 209 -11.20 -0.21 5.28
C VAL A 209 -12.07 0.29 4.13
N GLU A 210 -13.36 0.51 4.34
CA GLU A 210 -14.28 1.01 3.31
C GLU A 210 -13.90 2.38 2.78
N HIS A 211 -13.55 3.28 3.70
CA HIS A 211 -13.08 4.62 3.37
C HIS A 211 -11.79 4.57 2.54
N GLU A 212 -10.80 3.76 2.93
CA GLU A 212 -9.54 3.60 2.18
C GLU A 212 -9.74 3.03 0.78
N PHE A 213 -10.62 2.04 0.62
CA PHE A 213 -10.98 1.51 -0.70
C PHE A 213 -11.64 2.60 -1.56
N SER A 214 -12.52 3.40 -0.97
CA SER A 214 -13.22 4.49 -1.67
C SER A 214 -12.27 5.59 -2.11
N LEU A 215 -11.38 6.06 -1.22
CA LEU A 215 -10.38 7.07 -1.54
C LEU A 215 -9.45 6.63 -2.67
N ARG A 216 -9.01 5.36 -2.65
CA ARG A 216 -8.15 4.84 -3.72
C ARG A 216 -8.87 4.73 -5.06
N GLU A 217 -10.14 4.38 -5.05
CA GLU A 217 -10.95 4.39 -6.27
C GLU A 217 -11.12 5.81 -6.82
N CYS A 218 -11.38 6.80 -5.96
CA CYS A 218 -11.38 8.22 -6.36
C CYS A 218 -10.05 8.64 -6.99
N ARG A 219 -8.91 8.35 -6.33
CA ARG A 219 -7.57 8.66 -6.88
C ARG A 219 -7.30 7.95 -8.21
N ARG A 220 -7.76 6.71 -8.38
CA ARG A 220 -7.64 5.97 -9.65
C ARG A 220 -8.42 6.64 -10.77
N VAL A 221 -9.65 7.07 -10.49
CA VAL A 221 -10.49 7.80 -11.44
C VAL A 221 -9.86 9.13 -11.82
N GLU A 222 -9.35 9.88 -10.83
CA GLU A 222 -8.63 11.14 -11.06
C GLU A 222 -7.37 10.96 -11.91
N SER A 223 -6.56 9.93 -11.62
CA SER A 223 -5.36 9.60 -12.40
C SER A 223 -5.71 9.27 -13.85
N ASN A 224 -6.69 8.39 -14.06
CA ASN A 224 -7.15 8.03 -15.40
C ASN A 224 -7.70 9.25 -16.16
N ALA A 225 -8.41 10.16 -15.47
CA ALA A 225 -8.91 11.39 -16.06
C ALA A 225 -7.78 12.35 -16.48
N ARG A 226 -6.72 12.47 -15.66
CA ARG A 226 -5.53 13.27 -15.98
C ARG A 226 -4.73 12.69 -17.15
N GLU A 227 -4.62 11.37 -17.23
CA GLU A 227 -3.98 10.70 -18.37
C GLU A 227 -4.82 10.86 -19.65
N ALA A 228 -6.13 10.63 -19.56
CA ALA A 228 -7.03 10.77 -20.70
C ALA A 228 -7.09 12.20 -21.26
N THR A 229 -7.06 13.23 -20.39
CA THR A 229 -7.06 14.64 -20.81
C THR A 229 -5.78 15.03 -21.55
N ALA A 230 -4.61 14.57 -21.10
CA ALA A 230 -3.36 14.78 -21.83
C ALA A 230 -3.38 14.08 -23.21
N THR A 231 -3.91 12.85 -23.27
CA THR A 231 -4.00 12.09 -24.52
C THR A 231 -4.98 12.73 -25.52
N LEU A 232 -6.10 13.25 -25.03
CA LEU A 232 -7.08 13.99 -25.85
C LEU A 232 -6.53 15.33 -26.34
N ALA A 233 -5.79 16.05 -25.50
CA ALA A 233 -5.13 17.30 -25.91
C ALA A 233 -4.06 17.05 -26.98
N GLU A 234 -3.28 15.97 -26.87
CA GLU A 234 -2.28 15.59 -27.85
C GLU A 234 -2.91 15.13 -29.19
N ALA A 235 -4.03 14.41 -29.13
CA ALA A 235 -4.80 14.01 -30.31
C ALA A 235 -5.44 15.22 -31.01
N TYR A 236 -5.98 16.18 -30.25
CA TYR A 236 -6.50 17.44 -30.80
C TYR A 236 -5.40 18.23 -31.52
N TRP A 237 -4.23 18.36 -30.89
CA TRP A 237 -3.09 19.06 -31.48
C TRP A 237 -2.54 18.43 -32.75
N ARG A 238 -2.50 17.09 -32.81
CA ARG A 238 -2.11 16.38 -34.05
C ARG A 238 -3.13 16.55 -35.18
N ASN A 239 -4.40 16.73 -34.88
CA ASN A 239 -5.43 16.94 -35.90
C ASN A 239 -5.41 18.38 -36.45
N THR A 240 -5.21 19.39 -35.59
CA THR A 240 -5.12 20.80 -36.01
C THR A 240 -3.83 21.17 -36.75
N LEU A 241 -2.77 20.36 -36.66
CA LEU A 241 -1.51 20.58 -37.39
C LEU A 241 -1.46 19.87 -38.76
N ASN A 242 -2.43 19.00 -39.05
CA ASN A 242 -2.55 18.24 -40.30
C ASN A 242 -3.67 18.79 -41.22
N GLU A 243 -4.37 19.85 -40.81
CA GLU A 243 -5.27 20.68 -41.63
C GLU A 243 -4.57 22.00 -41.98
#